data_AF-A0A831SPT2-F1
#
_entry.id   AF-A0A831SPT2-F1
#
_cell.length_a   1.000
_cell.length_b   1.000
_cell.length_c   1.000
_cell.angle_alpha   90.00
_cell.angle_beta   90.00
_cell.angle_gamma   90.00
#
_symmetry.space_group_name_H-M   'P 1'
#
loop_
_entity.id
_entity.type
_entity.pdbx_description
1 polymer ?
#
loop_
_entity_poly.entity_id
_entity_poly.type
_entity_poly.pdbx_seq_one_letter_code
_entity_poly.pdbx_strand_id
1 'polypeptide(L)'
;MRKLRIIKRPISIFTIIFWTIQLILIFVTGLRDLLLFSIVNFLLIIHFIIWFYITRDLIEHDQKVICYIFPIIVLIFFLSLPYIFGSLCSGILWVDCNVFFGSLPLIVEILYFGLKFLNKSTISDPLFNINFFKKIQLVTMMISFFSLIVVISSPLIITSINYYMNDQNEEMKRLVNDITRGLENDTQKTLALLKWFDRNGHNISNIYYRENENKILLNVANEWYIFSEEPYFGVRTSRYDPEWIFARRCGRCGEYATLFTKLAYIAGLDVRKVVCKGEDHEWNEVKINNRQIVVDPTAVNLPKKTGFDLPRNFMEEKIKGDLKKSKGIVLKKGNVSYVYAIYPNATKDKIDITYRYTNLTNVTVITIDSNCQPMANVTIYVLSHNRLITRYTGLKGITNNTGKHTFTIGGGDYTFKAEKGDWYGEKRISLSENLLQHNVILSMETKQNYAEKIRERVVMRQELIIQLIGITGAIF
;
A
#
# COMPACT_ATOMS: atom_id res chain seq x y z
N MET A 1 -10.88 59.69 48.31
CA MET A 1 -11.15 58.25 48.12
C MET A 1 -12.43 57.85 48.84
N ARG A 2 -13.51 57.50 48.12
CA ARG A 2 -14.33 56.30 48.41
C ARG A 2 -15.42 56.09 47.36
N LYS A 3 -15.58 54.80 47.02
CA LYS A 3 -16.58 54.13 46.17
C LYS A 3 -16.35 54.25 44.65
N LEU A 4 -16.06 53.10 44.04
CA LEU A 4 -17.14 52.30 43.48
C LEU A 4 -16.80 50.80 43.48
N ARG A 5 -17.77 50.03 43.96
CA ARG A 5 -17.81 48.58 43.98
C ARG A 5 -17.82 48.07 42.55
N ILE A 6 -17.00 47.07 42.25
CA ILE A 6 -17.31 46.10 41.18
C ILE A 6 -17.53 44.74 41.84
N ILE A 7 -18.63 44.14 41.43
CA ILE A 7 -19.36 43.05 42.04
C ILE A 7 -18.58 41.72 41.84
N LYS A 8 -18.13 41.11 42.94
CA LYS A 8 -17.55 39.75 43.00
C LYS A 8 -18.64 38.67 43.02
N ARG A 9 -19.48 38.53 41.99
CA ARG A 9 -20.51 37.46 41.97
C ARG A 9 -20.79 36.71 40.63
N PRO A 10 -19.84 36.49 39.71
CA PRO A 10 -20.06 35.51 38.63
C PRO A 10 -19.85 34.05 39.09
N ILE A 11 -19.02 33.84 40.12
CA ILE A 11 -18.57 32.50 40.56
C ILE A 11 -19.73 31.68 41.16
N SER A 12 -20.63 32.31 41.91
CA SER A 12 -21.73 31.61 42.59
C SER A 12 -22.77 31.08 41.60
N ILE A 13 -23.05 31.81 40.52
CA ILE A 13 -24.03 31.39 39.52
C ILE A 13 -23.47 30.23 38.67
N PHE A 14 -22.20 30.33 38.25
CA PHE A 14 -21.56 29.25 37.49
C PHE A 14 -21.46 27.95 38.29
N THR A 15 -21.13 28.05 39.57
CA THR A 15 -21.04 26.90 40.48
C THR A 15 -22.40 26.22 40.65
N ILE A 16 -23.47 27.00 40.85
CA ILE A 16 -24.82 26.46 41.03
C ILE A 16 -25.35 25.80 39.75
N ILE A 17 -25.13 26.42 38.58
CA ILE A 17 -25.54 25.87 37.28
C ILE A 17 -24.77 24.57 36.99
N PHE A 18 -23.46 24.57 37.26
CA PHE A 18 -22.61 23.39 37.08
C PHE A 18 -23.07 22.21 37.94
N TRP A 19 -23.32 22.43 39.24
CA TRP A 19 -23.81 21.39 40.14
C TRP A 19 -25.19 20.86 39.76
N THR A 20 -26.07 21.73 39.26
CA THR A 20 -27.42 21.34 38.80
C THR A 20 -27.34 20.44 37.56
N ILE A 21 -26.47 20.77 36.60
CA ILE A 21 -26.25 19.95 35.39
C ILE A 21 -25.61 18.60 35.74
N GLN A 22 -24.67 18.57 36.68
CA GLN A 22 -24.05 17.33 37.17
C GLN A 22 -25.08 16.41 37.85
N LEU A 23 -25.96 16.96 38.69
CA LEU A 23 -27.03 16.19 39.35
C LEU A 23 -28.03 15.60 38.35
N ILE A 24 -28.40 16.34 37.29
CA ILE A 24 -29.27 15.86 36.22
C ILE A 24 -28.58 14.72 35.44
N LEU A 25 -27.30 14.87 35.11
CA LEU A 25 -26.54 13.85 34.38
C LEU A 25 -26.34 12.57 35.19
N ILE A 26 -26.07 12.68 36.50
CA ILE A 26 -25.97 11.55 37.45
C ILE A 26 -27.28 10.74 37.48
N PHE A 27 -28.43 11.41 37.40
CA PHE A 27 -29.73 10.75 37.44
C PHE A 27 -30.08 10.05 36.13
N VAL A 28 -29.55 10.55 35.00
CA VAL A 28 -29.84 10.04 33.65
C VAL A 28 -28.93 8.88 33.24
N THR A 29 -27.68 8.80 33.71
CA THR A 29 -26.69 7.84 33.18
C THR A 29 -26.45 6.59 34.03
N GLY A 30 -26.96 6.54 35.28
CA GLY A 30 -26.85 5.36 36.14
C GLY A 30 -25.45 5.16 36.80
N LEU A 31 -25.46 4.58 38.00
CA LEU A 31 -24.41 4.65 39.03
C LEU A 31 -23.09 3.89 38.79
N ARG A 32 -22.87 3.23 37.64
CA ARG A 32 -21.76 2.26 37.51
C ARG A 32 -20.38 2.86 37.26
N ASP A 33 -20.28 4.09 36.76
CA ASP A 33 -19.00 4.71 36.35
C ASP A 33 -18.63 6.00 37.12
N LEU A 34 -19.30 6.25 38.26
CA LEU A 34 -19.24 7.54 38.96
C LEU A 34 -17.85 7.86 39.54
N LEU A 35 -17.10 6.85 39.99
CA LEU A 35 -15.83 7.07 40.68
C LEU A 35 -14.72 7.50 39.71
N LEU A 36 -14.65 6.88 38.53
CA LEU A 36 -13.63 7.18 37.52
C LEU A 36 -13.86 8.56 36.89
N PHE A 37 -15.10 8.89 36.57
CA PHE A 37 -15.46 10.20 36.03
C PHE A 37 -15.23 11.33 37.06
N SER A 38 -15.50 11.06 38.34
CA SER A 38 -15.23 12.01 39.43
C SER A 38 -13.73 12.23 39.64
N ILE A 39 -12.91 11.16 39.54
CA ILE A 39 -11.46 11.26 39.70
C ILE A 39 -10.81 12.00 38.52
N VAL A 40 -11.23 11.74 37.28
CA VAL A 40 -10.68 12.42 36.09
C VAL A 40 -11.02 13.92 36.10
N ASN A 41 -12.26 14.28 36.45
CA ASN A 41 -12.64 15.68 36.59
C ASN A 41 -11.94 16.36 37.77
N PHE A 42 -11.77 15.66 38.89
CA PHE A 42 -11.00 16.17 40.03
C PHE A 42 -9.53 16.43 39.65
N LEU A 43 -8.91 15.54 38.90
CA LEU A 43 -7.52 15.69 38.43
C LEU A 43 -7.37 16.81 37.39
N LEU A 44 -8.34 17.01 36.51
CA LEU A 44 -8.38 18.15 35.58
C LEU A 44 -8.56 19.49 36.31
N ILE A 45 -9.39 19.52 37.35
CA ILE A 45 -9.58 20.70 38.22
C ILE A 45 -8.29 21.00 38.98
N ILE A 46 -7.63 19.99 39.54
CA ILE A 46 -6.32 20.14 40.19
C ILE A 46 -5.27 20.61 39.18
N HIS A 47 -5.22 20.05 37.97
CA HIS A 47 -4.31 20.46 36.92
C HIS A 47 -4.49 21.93 36.54
N PHE A 48 -5.73 22.41 36.41
CA PHE A 48 -6.04 23.80 36.09
C PHE A 48 -5.70 24.76 37.24
N ILE A 49 -6.00 24.37 38.48
CA ILE A 49 -5.67 25.17 39.67
C ILE A 49 -4.14 25.25 39.84
N ILE A 50 -3.44 24.13 39.72
CA ILE A 50 -1.98 24.07 39.83
C ILE A 50 -1.33 24.86 38.69
N TRP A 51 -1.77 24.70 37.44
CA TRP A 51 -1.26 25.49 36.30
C TRP A 51 -1.49 26.98 36.51
N PHE A 52 -2.69 27.39 36.95
CA PHE A 52 -3.00 28.80 37.19
C PHE A 52 -2.13 29.42 38.28
N TYR A 53 -1.82 28.69 39.36
CA TYR A 53 -0.98 29.20 40.46
C TYR A 53 0.52 29.11 40.16
N ILE A 54 0.99 28.00 39.57
CA ILE A 54 2.41 27.78 39.28
C ILE A 54 2.90 28.67 38.13
N THR A 55 2.10 28.86 37.09
CA THR A 55 2.50 29.72 35.95
C THR A 55 2.50 31.20 36.35
N ARG A 56 1.69 31.58 37.35
CA ARG A 56 1.68 32.94 37.89
C ARG A 56 2.93 33.24 38.71
N ASP A 57 3.36 32.31 39.57
CA ASP A 57 4.51 32.54 40.45
C ASP A 57 5.87 32.24 39.77
N LEU A 58 5.95 31.32 38.80
CA LEU A 58 7.21 31.00 38.11
C LEU A 58 7.62 32.01 37.02
N ILE A 59 6.68 32.81 36.50
CA ILE A 59 7.00 33.94 35.63
C ILE A 59 7.71 35.06 36.41
N GLU A 60 7.51 35.16 37.73
CA GLU A 60 8.16 36.16 38.57
C GLU A 60 9.60 35.77 39.01
N HIS A 61 10.01 34.50 38.88
CA HIS A 61 11.26 34.00 39.48
C HIS A 61 12.23 33.22 38.58
N ASP A 62 12.18 33.44 37.27
CA ASP A 62 13.21 33.06 36.27
C ASP A 62 13.67 31.58 36.27
N GLN A 63 12.91 30.66 36.91
CA GLN A 63 13.19 29.23 36.89
C GLN A 63 12.56 28.54 35.68
N LYS A 64 13.16 28.80 34.52
CA LYS A 64 12.69 28.30 33.22
C LYS A 64 12.74 26.78 33.09
N VAL A 65 13.69 26.10 33.75
CA VAL A 65 13.98 24.68 33.51
C VAL A 65 12.89 23.73 34.04
N ILE A 66 12.28 24.01 35.20
CA ILE A 66 11.24 23.16 35.79
C ILE A 66 9.94 23.24 34.98
N CYS A 67 9.62 24.41 34.40
CA CYS A 67 8.49 24.60 33.50
C CYS A 67 8.56 23.74 32.23
N TYR A 68 9.76 23.37 31.78
CA TYR A 68 9.94 22.54 30.58
C TYR A 68 9.99 21.04 30.89
N ILE A 69 10.44 20.63 32.09
CA ILE A 69 10.57 19.21 32.45
C ILE A 69 9.22 18.61 32.90
N PHE A 70 8.37 19.39 33.59
CA PHE A 70 7.10 18.86 34.13
C PHE A 70 6.06 18.47 33.05
N PRO A 71 5.88 19.21 31.94
CA PRO A 71 5.03 18.77 30.83
C PRO A 71 5.52 17.47 30.19
N ILE A 72 6.83 17.25 30.17
CA ILE A 72 7.45 16.02 29.65
C ILE A 72 7.10 14.85 30.57
N ILE A 73 7.10 15.03 31.90
CA ILE A 73 6.70 13.99 32.86
C ILE A 73 5.20 13.66 32.76
N VAL A 74 4.34 14.68 32.62
CA VAL A 74 2.89 14.49 32.43
C VAL A 74 2.60 13.82 31.08
N LEU A 75 3.32 14.20 30.02
CA LEU A 75 3.25 13.55 28.71
C LEU A 75 3.68 12.07 28.81
N ILE A 76 4.77 11.77 29.52
CA ILE A 76 5.22 10.39 29.76
C ILE A 76 4.15 9.58 30.53
N PHE A 77 3.46 10.20 31.49
CA PHE A 77 2.39 9.56 32.26
C PHE A 77 1.10 9.32 31.42
N PHE A 78 0.73 10.27 30.56
CA PHE A 78 -0.41 10.08 29.64
C PHE A 78 -0.11 9.10 28.51
N LEU A 79 1.14 9.05 28.03
CA LEU A 79 1.60 8.05 27.06
C LEU A 79 1.66 6.63 27.66
N SER A 80 1.77 6.48 28.98
CA SER A 80 1.77 5.17 29.66
C SER A 80 0.37 4.68 30.08
N LEU A 81 -0.62 5.57 30.15
CA LEU A 81 -2.01 5.23 30.50
C LEU A 81 -2.70 4.20 29.59
N PRO A 82 -2.51 4.19 28.25
CA PRO A 82 -3.03 3.14 27.37
C PRO A 82 -2.47 1.75 27.67
N TYR A 83 -1.23 1.69 28.17
CA TYR A 83 -0.57 0.44 28.57
C TYR A 83 -1.12 -0.13 29.88
N ILE A 84 -1.70 0.72 30.74
CA ILE A 84 -2.23 0.31 32.05
C ILE A 84 -3.73 -0.05 31.97
N PHE A 85 -4.51 0.61 31.11
CA PHE A 85 -5.98 0.45 31.05
C PHE A 85 -6.49 -0.23 29.77
N GLY A 86 -5.70 -1.17 29.23
CA GLY A 86 -5.77 -1.74 27.87
C GLY A 86 -7.05 -2.43 27.38
N SER A 87 -8.26 -2.00 27.73
CA SER A 87 -9.48 -2.54 27.12
C SER A 87 -10.74 -1.65 27.09
N LEU A 88 -10.83 -0.50 27.76
CA LEU A 88 -12.15 0.12 28.01
C LEU A 88 -12.42 1.51 27.40
N CYS A 89 -11.44 2.18 26.78
CA CYS A 89 -11.70 3.42 26.07
C CYS A 89 -12.02 3.13 24.60
N SER A 90 -13.30 3.14 24.22
CA SER A 90 -13.71 3.19 22.80
C SER A 90 -13.05 4.39 22.16
N GLY A 91 -12.09 4.19 21.25
CA GLY A 91 -11.16 5.28 20.97
C GLY A 91 -11.69 6.42 20.11
N ILE A 92 -13.00 6.51 19.83
CA ILE A 92 -13.58 7.75 19.29
C ILE A 92 -13.44 8.85 20.35
N LEU A 93 -13.83 8.55 21.60
CA LEU A 93 -13.58 9.42 22.75
C LEU A 93 -12.09 9.69 22.97
N TRP A 94 -11.23 8.70 22.74
CA TRP A 94 -9.79 8.89 22.85
C TRP A 94 -9.26 9.84 21.76
N VAL A 95 -9.66 9.66 20.50
CA VAL A 95 -9.26 10.55 19.39
C VAL A 95 -9.81 11.95 19.61
N ASP A 96 -11.09 12.10 19.95
CA ASP A 96 -11.71 13.40 20.16
C ASP A 96 -11.10 14.14 21.35
N CYS A 97 -10.82 13.44 22.46
CA CYS A 97 -10.12 14.05 23.59
C CYS A 97 -8.68 14.44 23.22
N ASN A 98 -7.94 13.61 22.49
CA ASN A 98 -6.57 13.98 22.11
C ASN A 98 -6.53 15.11 21.07
N VAL A 99 -7.47 15.16 20.13
CA VAL A 99 -7.60 16.27 19.17
C VAL A 99 -8.01 17.54 19.91
N PHE A 100 -8.99 17.46 20.81
CA PHE A 100 -9.47 18.61 21.57
C PHE A 100 -8.39 19.13 22.53
N PHE A 101 -7.82 18.29 23.39
CA PHE A 101 -6.79 18.68 24.34
C PHE A 101 -5.42 18.94 23.70
N GLY A 102 -5.12 18.33 22.55
CA GLY A 102 -3.91 18.61 21.78
C GLY A 102 -3.98 19.93 21.01
N SER A 103 -5.18 20.34 20.56
CA SER A 103 -5.39 21.62 19.85
C SER A 103 -5.74 22.79 20.78
N LEU A 104 -6.21 22.55 22.00
CA LEU A 104 -6.57 23.60 22.95
C LEU A 104 -5.39 24.54 23.29
N PRO A 105 -4.16 24.07 23.54
CA PRO A 105 -3.01 24.95 23.76
C PRO A 105 -2.75 25.87 22.56
N LEU A 106 -2.92 25.36 21.32
CA LEU A 106 -2.77 26.14 20.09
C LEU A 106 -3.84 27.23 19.99
N ILE A 107 -5.11 26.89 20.24
CA ILE A 107 -6.21 27.86 20.19
C ILE A 107 -5.96 28.96 21.23
N VAL A 108 -5.54 28.59 22.45
CA VAL A 108 -5.20 29.56 23.51
C VAL A 108 -4.02 30.43 23.12
N GLU A 109 -2.97 29.86 22.52
CA GLU A 109 -1.79 30.60 22.08
C GLU A 109 -2.10 31.55 20.91
N ILE A 110 -2.87 31.09 19.91
CA ILE A 110 -3.37 31.93 18.80
C ILE A 110 -4.24 33.06 19.33
N LEU A 111 -5.16 32.78 20.26
CA LEU A 111 -6.02 33.81 20.86
C LEU A 111 -5.21 34.81 21.69
N TYR A 112 -4.27 34.34 22.51
CA TYR A 112 -3.39 35.19 23.31
C TYR A 112 -2.56 36.12 22.42
N PHE A 113 -1.96 35.60 21.34
CA PHE A 113 -1.18 36.40 20.41
C PHE A 113 -2.05 37.32 19.54
N GLY A 114 -3.23 36.87 19.12
CA GLY A 114 -4.20 37.71 18.42
C GLY A 114 -4.64 38.90 19.26
N LEU A 115 -4.93 38.67 20.55
CA LEU A 115 -5.26 39.73 21.50
C LEU A 115 -4.08 40.68 21.75
N LYS A 116 -2.86 40.16 21.81
CA LYS A 116 -1.64 40.98 21.96
C LYS A 116 -1.34 41.80 20.71
N PHE A 117 -1.61 41.27 19.52
CA PHE A 117 -1.47 41.96 18.24
C PHE A 117 -2.48 43.09 18.06
N LEU A 118 -3.73 42.86 18.52
CA LEU A 118 -4.77 43.90 18.54
C LEU A 118 -4.42 45.06 19.50
N ASN A 119 -3.58 44.81 20.49
CA ASN A 119 -3.06 45.84 21.38
C ASN A 119 -1.85 46.54 20.71
N LYS A 120 -2.14 47.57 19.90
CA LYS A 120 -1.26 48.29 18.97
C LYS A 120 0.12 48.78 19.50
N SER A 121 0.40 48.72 20.80
CA SER A 121 1.65 49.24 21.38
C SER A 121 2.89 48.36 21.17
N THR A 122 2.76 47.16 20.59
CA THR A 122 3.84 46.16 20.53
C THR A 122 4.45 45.93 19.14
N ILE A 123 4.03 46.68 18.11
CA ILE A 123 4.30 46.36 16.69
C ILE A 123 5.64 46.92 16.16
N SER A 124 6.32 47.79 16.90
CA SER A 124 7.50 48.51 16.38
C SER A 124 8.86 47.80 16.52
N ASP A 125 8.92 46.57 17.05
CA ASP A 125 10.20 45.86 17.24
C ASP A 125 10.48 44.84 16.09
N PRO A 126 11.46 45.11 15.20
CA PRO A 126 11.78 44.23 14.08
C PRO A 126 12.37 42.88 14.50
N LEU A 127 12.98 42.76 15.68
CA LEU A 127 13.48 41.48 16.21
C LEU A 127 12.36 40.57 16.70
N PHE A 128 11.21 41.15 17.05
CA PHE A 128 10.00 40.40 17.39
C PHE A 128 9.52 39.57 16.21
N ASN A 129 9.66 40.08 14.98
CA ASN A 129 9.04 39.49 13.79
C ASN A 129 9.68 38.16 13.35
N ILE A 130 11.02 38.08 13.28
CA ILE A 130 11.71 36.87 12.77
C ILE A 130 11.67 35.72 13.78
N ASN A 131 11.85 36.00 15.07
CA ASN A 131 11.80 34.98 16.12
C ASN A 131 10.38 34.48 16.38
N PHE A 132 9.37 35.30 16.10
CA PHE A 132 7.96 34.93 16.22
C PHE A 132 7.53 33.93 15.15
N PHE A 133 7.83 34.17 13.87
CA PHE A 133 7.48 33.23 12.81
C PHE A 133 8.17 31.86 12.97
N LYS A 134 9.44 31.84 13.41
CA LYS A 134 10.15 30.59 13.72
C LYS A 134 9.50 29.82 14.88
N LYS A 135 9.02 30.51 15.91
CA LYS A 135 8.30 29.88 17.03
C LYS A 135 6.95 29.32 16.61
N ILE A 136 6.16 30.08 15.82
CA ILE A 136 4.88 29.57 15.28
C ILE A 136 5.11 28.35 14.39
N GLN A 137 6.12 28.39 13.52
CA GLN A 137 6.44 27.27 12.64
C GLN A 137 6.83 26.02 13.45
N LEU A 138 7.65 26.18 14.49
CA LEU A 138 8.04 25.08 15.38
C LEU A 138 6.83 24.50 16.12
N VAL A 139 5.96 25.35 16.69
CA VAL A 139 4.74 24.92 17.38
C VAL A 139 3.80 24.17 16.42
N THR A 140 3.61 24.70 15.20
CA THR A 140 2.78 24.05 14.17
C THR A 140 3.35 22.69 13.74
N MET A 141 4.67 22.59 13.58
CA MET A 141 5.34 21.32 13.28
C MET A 141 5.19 20.31 14.42
N MET A 142 5.37 20.75 15.68
CA MET A 142 5.18 19.90 16.85
C MET A 142 3.75 19.39 16.93
N ILE A 143 2.75 20.24 16.69
CA ILE A 143 1.34 19.85 16.72
C ILE A 143 1.02 18.87 15.59
N SER A 144 1.50 19.13 14.38
CA SER A 144 1.31 18.22 13.25
C SER A 144 1.92 16.84 13.54
N PHE A 145 3.10 16.83 14.16
CA PHE A 145 3.78 15.61 14.59
C PHE A 145 3.04 14.89 15.73
N PHE A 146 2.53 15.62 16.72
CA PHE A 146 1.75 15.03 17.83
C PHE A 146 0.40 14.51 17.38
N SER A 147 -0.34 15.24 16.54
CA SER A 147 -1.59 14.78 15.93
C SER A 147 -1.35 13.52 15.09
N LEU A 148 -0.23 13.47 14.35
CA LEU A 148 0.16 12.28 13.61
C LEU A 148 0.50 11.10 14.53
N ILE A 149 1.25 11.33 15.61
CA ILE A 149 1.52 10.29 16.62
C ILE A 149 0.22 9.80 17.25
N VAL A 150 -0.67 10.69 17.65
CA VAL A 150 -1.97 10.34 18.26
C VAL A 150 -2.78 9.48 17.30
N VAL A 151 -2.88 9.87 16.03
CA VAL A 151 -3.60 9.07 15.03
C VAL A 151 -2.93 7.70 14.86
N ILE A 152 -1.61 7.62 14.69
CA ILE A 152 -0.91 6.35 14.45
C ILE A 152 -0.91 5.44 15.70
N SER A 153 -0.79 6.03 16.89
CA SER A 153 -0.76 5.31 18.17
C SER A 153 -2.14 5.01 18.73
N SER A 154 -3.20 5.48 18.07
CA SER A 154 -4.57 5.23 18.50
C SER A 154 -4.79 3.74 18.70
N PRO A 155 -5.14 3.31 19.92
CA PRO A 155 -5.54 1.93 20.15
C PRO A 155 -6.72 1.54 19.26
N LEU A 156 -7.55 2.45 18.75
CA LEU A 156 -8.51 2.05 17.72
C LEU A 156 -7.84 1.61 16.44
N ILE A 157 -6.82 2.32 15.98
CA ILE A 157 -6.14 1.94 14.74
C ILE A 157 -5.33 0.65 14.98
N ILE A 158 -4.53 0.58 16.05
CA ILE A 158 -3.69 -0.59 16.33
C ILE A 158 -4.51 -1.81 16.76
N THR A 159 -5.49 -1.65 17.66
CA THR A 159 -6.32 -2.76 18.15
C THR A 159 -7.37 -3.16 17.12
N SER A 160 -7.90 -2.25 16.30
CA SER A 160 -8.73 -2.68 15.15
C SER A 160 -7.86 -3.39 14.12
N ILE A 161 -6.62 -2.95 13.85
CA ILE A 161 -5.72 -3.69 12.97
C ILE A 161 -5.42 -5.09 13.55
N ASN A 162 -5.09 -5.20 14.83
CA ASN A 162 -4.72 -6.48 15.47
C ASN A 162 -5.92 -7.42 15.70
N TYR A 163 -7.06 -6.90 16.16
CA TYR A 163 -8.31 -7.64 16.30
C TYR A 163 -8.79 -8.14 14.95
N TYR A 164 -8.71 -7.29 13.92
CA TYR A 164 -9.08 -7.66 12.57
C TYR A 164 -8.16 -8.75 12.03
N MET A 165 -6.84 -8.59 12.14
CA MET A 165 -5.88 -9.56 11.63
C MET A 165 -5.94 -10.93 12.32
N ASN A 166 -6.26 -11.01 13.63
CA ASN A 166 -6.35 -12.28 14.33
C ASN A 166 -7.66 -13.05 14.10
N ASP A 167 -8.78 -12.37 13.80
CA ASP A 167 -10.08 -13.03 13.57
C ASP A 167 -10.33 -13.42 12.09
N GLN A 168 -9.58 -12.81 11.13
CA GLN A 168 -9.83 -13.04 9.70
C GLN A 168 -9.70 -14.51 9.27
N ASN A 169 -8.84 -15.31 9.90
CA ASN A 169 -8.70 -16.72 9.52
C ASN A 169 -9.95 -17.54 9.90
N GLU A 170 -10.53 -17.29 11.08
CA GLU A 170 -11.78 -17.94 11.49
C GLU A 170 -12.97 -17.39 10.70
N GLU A 171 -13.01 -16.09 10.40
CA GLU A 171 -14.02 -15.50 9.52
C GLU A 171 -13.96 -16.09 8.10
N MET A 172 -12.76 -16.27 7.53
CA MET A 172 -12.58 -16.95 6.24
C MET A 172 -13.08 -18.39 6.29
N LYS A 173 -12.80 -19.15 7.35
CA LYS A 173 -13.32 -20.52 7.53
C LYS A 173 -14.84 -20.54 7.59
N ARG A 174 -15.46 -19.64 8.36
CA ARG A 174 -16.93 -19.51 8.43
C ARG A 174 -17.51 -19.19 7.05
N LEU A 175 -16.96 -18.19 6.36
CA LEU A 175 -17.40 -17.84 5.02
C LEU A 175 -17.30 -19.02 4.05
N VAL A 176 -16.16 -19.71 4.03
CA VAL A 176 -15.96 -20.86 3.14
C VAL A 176 -16.94 -21.98 3.46
N ASN A 177 -17.15 -22.29 4.74
CA ASN A 177 -18.13 -23.28 5.18
C ASN A 177 -19.56 -22.89 4.77
N ASP A 178 -19.90 -21.60 4.81
CA ASP A 178 -21.21 -21.10 4.40
C ASP A 178 -21.41 -21.17 2.88
N ILE A 179 -20.42 -20.74 2.10
CA ILE A 179 -20.45 -20.78 0.63
C ILE A 179 -20.48 -22.21 0.09
N THR A 180 -19.79 -23.14 0.76
CA THR A 180 -19.62 -24.52 0.28
C THR A 180 -20.55 -25.53 0.95
N ARG A 181 -21.45 -25.07 1.83
CA ARG A 181 -22.38 -25.94 2.57
C ARG A 181 -23.24 -26.77 1.62
N GLY A 182 -23.21 -28.09 1.77
CA GLY A 182 -23.99 -29.02 0.95
C GLY A 182 -23.47 -29.21 -0.48
N LEU A 183 -22.31 -28.66 -0.84
CA LEU A 183 -21.68 -28.89 -2.14
C LEU A 183 -20.74 -30.10 -2.06
N GLU A 184 -21.04 -31.13 -2.86
CA GLU A 184 -20.34 -32.41 -2.77
C GLU A 184 -19.05 -32.44 -3.59
N ASN A 185 -19.01 -31.79 -4.76
CA ASN A 185 -17.88 -31.88 -5.68
C ASN A 185 -17.07 -30.59 -5.80
N ASP A 186 -15.80 -30.74 -6.21
CA ASP A 186 -14.84 -29.65 -6.31
C ASP A 186 -15.21 -28.60 -7.35
N THR A 187 -15.92 -29.00 -8.42
CA THR A 187 -16.45 -28.06 -9.43
C THR A 187 -17.46 -27.09 -8.81
N GLN A 188 -18.42 -27.61 -8.06
CA GLN A 188 -19.44 -26.80 -7.39
C GLN A 188 -18.82 -25.85 -6.36
N LYS A 189 -17.90 -26.37 -5.52
CA LYS A 189 -17.16 -25.55 -4.55
C LYS A 189 -16.38 -24.42 -5.24
N THR A 190 -15.67 -24.74 -6.32
CA THR A 190 -14.89 -23.77 -7.09
C THR A 190 -15.78 -22.67 -7.69
N LEU A 191 -16.91 -23.04 -8.30
CA LEU A 191 -17.86 -22.08 -8.88
C LEU A 191 -18.51 -21.20 -7.80
N ALA A 192 -18.86 -21.77 -6.65
CA ALA A 192 -19.43 -21.03 -5.53
C ALA A 192 -18.43 -20.01 -4.96
N LEU A 193 -17.16 -20.40 -4.81
CA LEU A 193 -16.10 -19.48 -4.43
C LEU A 193 -15.86 -18.39 -5.48
N LEU A 194 -15.84 -18.72 -6.78
CA LEU A 194 -15.69 -17.72 -7.85
C LEU A 194 -16.85 -16.71 -7.86
N LYS A 195 -18.08 -17.15 -7.60
CA LYS A 195 -19.24 -16.26 -7.48
C LYS A 195 -19.05 -15.20 -6.38
N TRP A 196 -18.32 -15.52 -5.31
CA TRP A 196 -17.98 -14.54 -4.28
C TRP A 196 -17.14 -13.38 -4.84
N PHE A 197 -16.29 -13.63 -5.84
CA PHE A 197 -15.50 -12.61 -6.54
C PHE A 197 -16.26 -11.89 -7.67
N ASP A 198 -17.57 -12.12 -7.83
CA ASP A 198 -18.34 -11.47 -8.89
C ASP A 198 -18.29 -9.95 -8.77
N ARG A 199 -18.03 -9.27 -9.90
CA ARG A 199 -17.89 -7.81 -9.97
C ARG A 199 -19.13 -7.08 -9.44
N ASN A 200 -20.30 -7.67 -9.60
CA ASN A 200 -21.58 -7.11 -9.15
C ASN A 200 -21.94 -7.51 -7.71
N GLY A 201 -21.18 -8.43 -7.11
CA GLY A 201 -21.43 -8.92 -5.75
C GLY A 201 -20.92 -8.00 -4.64
N HIS A 202 -20.14 -6.97 -4.97
CA HIS A 202 -19.55 -5.99 -4.04
C HIS A 202 -18.70 -6.57 -2.88
N ASN A 203 -18.45 -7.89 -2.88
CA ASN A 203 -17.65 -8.54 -1.85
C ASN A 203 -16.17 -8.15 -1.88
N ILE A 204 -15.63 -7.77 -3.04
CA ILE A 204 -14.24 -7.31 -3.18
C ILE A 204 -14.15 -6.31 -4.32
N SER A 205 -13.40 -5.23 -4.11
CA SER A 205 -13.23 -4.15 -5.07
C SER A 205 -12.02 -4.35 -5.94
N ASN A 206 -12.25 -4.50 -7.23
CA ASN A 206 -11.18 -4.59 -8.23
C ASN A 206 -10.76 -3.20 -8.66
N ILE A 207 -9.53 -2.81 -8.34
CA ILE A 207 -9.04 -1.45 -8.59
C ILE A 207 -9.04 -1.11 -10.08
N TYR A 208 -8.75 -2.07 -10.98
CA TYR A 208 -8.77 -1.81 -12.42
C TYR A 208 -10.19 -1.48 -12.90
N TYR A 209 -11.21 -2.17 -12.39
CA TYR A 209 -12.59 -1.88 -12.77
C TYR A 209 -13.06 -0.55 -12.18
N ARG A 210 -12.71 -0.25 -10.92
CA ARG A 210 -13.04 1.05 -10.30
C ARG A 210 -12.39 2.22 -11.04
N GLU A 211 -11.15 2.05 -11.51
CA GLU A 211 -10.44 3.05 -12.31
C GLU A 211 -11.16 3.29 -13.66
N ASN A 212 -11.51 2.23 -14.38
CA ASN A 212 -12.24 2.37 -15.66
C ASN A 212 -13.67 2.92 -15.50
N GLU A 213 -14.28 2.77 -14.32
CA GLU A 213 -15.60 3.30 -13.97
C GLU A 213 -15.54 4.71 -13.37
N ASN A 214 -14.36 5.33 -13.27
CA ASN A 214 -14.15 6.64 -12.60
C ASN A 214 -14.63 6.67 -11.14
N LYS A 215 -14.52 5.55 -10.42
CA LYS A 215 -14.95 5.41 -9.02
C LYS A 215 -13.84 5.65 -8.00
N ILE A 216 -12.62 5.94 -8.45
CA ILE A 216 -11.48 6.26 -7.58
C ILE A 216 -11.44 7.79 -7.41
N LEU A 217 -11.73 8.27 -6.20
CA LEU A 217 -11.68 9.68 -5.83
C LEU A 217 -10.25 10.14 -5.54
N LEU A 218 -9.44 9.28 -4.92
CA LEU A 218 -8.05 9.55 -4.59
C LEU A 218 -7.22 8.27 -4.71
N ASN A 219 -6.05 8.38 -5.33
CA ASN A 219 -5.03 7.33 -5.39
C ASN A 219 -3.71 7.88 -4.83
N VAL A 220 -3.27 7.37 -3.68
CA VAL A 220 -1.99 7.72 -3.08
C VAL A 220 -1.02 6.57 -3.31
N ALA A 221 0.00 6.83 -4.14
CA ALA A 221 1.13 5.94 -4.41
C ALA A 221 0.76 4.53 -4.93
N ASN A 222 -0.41 4.32 -5.52
CA ASN A 222 -0.93 3.01 -5.93
C ASN A 222 -1.08 1.99 -4.79
N GLU A 223 -1.11 2.47 -3.55
CA GLU A 223 -1.27 1.66 -2.34
C GLU A 223 -2.58 2.00 -1.62
N TRP A 224 -2.98 3.28 -1.61
CA TRP A 224 -4.16 3.75 -0.90
C TRP A 224 -5.17 4.33 -1.88
N TYR A 225 -6.41 3.89 -1.76
CA TYR A 225 -7.49 4.27 -2.66
C TYR A 225 -8.69 4.76 -1.86
N ILE A 226 -9.24 5.91 -2.23
CA ILE A 226 -10.56 6.37 -1.77
C ILE A 226 -11.53 6.17 -2.92
N PHE A 227 -12.65 5.51 -2.66
CA PHE A 227 -13.68 5.20 -3.64
C PHE A 227 -14.94 6.06 -3.42
N SER A 228 -15.71 6.28 -4.48
CA SER A 228 -17.01 6.97 -4.41
C SER A 228 -18.14 6.12 -3.83
N GLU A 229 -17.91 4.82 -3.62
CA GLU A 229 -18.89 3.86 -3.09
C GLU A 229 -18.14 2.79 -2.26
N GLU A 230 -18.87 1.94 -1.54
CA GLU A 230 -18.30 0.90 -0.66
C GLU A 230 -17.24 0.03 -1.36
N PRO A 231 -16.12 -0.32 -0.67
CA PRO A 231 -15.82 -0.07 0.74
C PRO A 231 -15.31 1.34 1.08
N TYR A 232 -15.45 2.33 0.18
CA TYR A 232 -14.98 3.73 0.28
C TYR A 232 -13.46 3.92 0.44
N PHE A 233 -12.75 2.92 0.95
CA PHE A 233 -11.34 2.95 1.21
C PHE A 233 -10.72 1.57 0.98
N GLY A 234 -9.61 1.54 0.26
CA GLY A 234 -8.87 0.33 -0.05
C GLY A 234 -7.38 0.52 0.16
N VAL A 235 -6.74 -0.44 0.85
CA VAL A 235 -5.29 -0.45 1.07
C VAL A 235 -4.70 -1.72 0.48
N ARG A 236 -3.77 -1.54 -0.44
CA ARG A 236 -2.92 -2.60 -0.96
C ARG A 236 -1.61 -2.60 -0.20
N THR A 237 -1.08 -3.79 0.05
CA THR A 237 0.25 -3.96 0.61
C THR A 237 1.11 -4.70 -0.41
N SER A 238 2.41 -4.46 -0.38
CA SER A 238 3.38 -5.20 -1.20
C SER A 238 3.50 -6.67 -0.79
N ARG A 239 3.02 -7.02 0.41
CA ARG A 239 2.94 -8.37 0.94
C ARG A 239 1.57 -8.94 0.59
N TYR A 240 1.54 -9.98 -0.24
CA TYR A 240 0.32 -10.73 -0.57
C TYR A 240 -0.14 -11.60 0.62
N ASP A 241 -0.59 -10.94 1.69
CA ASP A 241 -1.16 -11.54 2.89
C ASP A 241 -2.68 -11.74 2.65
N PRO A 242 -3.16 -13.00 2.55
CA PRO A 242 -4.56 -13.25 2.23
C PRO A 242 -5.51 -12.79 3.33
N GLU A 243 -5.12 -12.86 4.60
CA GLU A 243 -5.90 -12.33 5.72
C GLU A 243 -6.08 -10.81 5.55
N TRP A 244 -5.02 -10.08 5.21
CA TRP A 244 -5.10 -8.64 4.94
C TRP A 244 -5.96 -8.28 3.72
N ILE A 245 -5.87 -9.07 2.65
CA ILE A 245 -6.67 -8.86 1.43
C ILE A 245 -8.15 -9.13 1.71
N PHE A 246 -8.45 -10.21 2.44
CA PHE A 246 -9.79 -10.56 2.88
C PHE A 246 -10.40 -9.43 3.71
N ALA A 247 -9.62 -8.93 4.66
CA ALA A 247 -9.92 -7.76 5.45
C ALA A 247 -10.27 -6.53 4.58
N ARG A 248 -9.35 -6.06 3.76
CA ARG A 248 -9.54 -4.79 3.04
C ARG A 248 -10.53 -4.87 1.87
N ARG A 249 -10.97 -6.07 1.48
CA ARG A 249 -11.91 -6.29 0.36
C ARG A 249 -11.51 -5.48 -0.87
N CYS A 250 -10.21 -5.40 -1.18
CA CYS A 250 -9.69 -4.56 -2.26
C CYS A 250 -8.40 -5.16 -2.85
N GLY A 251 -8.21 -5.04 -4.17
CA GLY A 251 -6.97 -5.45 -4.81
C GLY A 251 -6.98 -5.48 -6.33
N ARG A 252 -5.93 -6.06 -6.92
CA ARG A 252 -5.77 -6.37 -8.34
C ARG A 252 -5.60 -7.89 -8.52
N CYS A 253 -5.12 -8.35 -9.67
CA CYS A 253 -4.96 -9.77 -9.97
C CYS A 253 -4.13 -10.54 -8.95
N GLY A 254 -3.02 -9.98 -8.46
CA GLY A 254 -2.19 -10.65 -7.44
C GLY A 254 -2.93 -10.87 -6.12
N GLU A 255 -3.67 -9.86 -5.64
CA GLU A 255 -4.46 -9.95 -4.41
C GLU A 255 -5.65 -10.91 -4.57
N TYR A 256 -6.37 -10.82 -5.70
CA TYR A 256 -7.48 -11.72 -6.01
C TYR A 256 -7.02 -13.17 -6.08
N ALA A 257 -5.93 -13.43 -6.81
CA ALA A 257 -5.40 -14.79 -6.94
C ALA A 257 -4.88 -15.33 -5.60
N THR A 258 -4.27 -14.47 -4.78
CA THR A 258 -3.79 -14.85 -3.44
C THR A 258 -4.96 -15.20 -2.51
N LEU A 259 -5.98 -14.34 -2.44
CA LEU A 259 -7.15 -14.58 -1.60
C LEU A 259 -7.92 -15.83 -2.06
N PHE A 260 -8.16 -15.98 -3.37
CA PHE A 260 -8.83 -17.16 -3.91
C PHE A 260 -8.08 -18.44 -3.55
N THR A 261 -6.74 -18.46 -3.67
CA THR A 261 -5.93 -19.61 -3.27
C THR A 261 -6.19 -20.00 -1.82
N LYS A 262 -6.22 -19.02 -0.91
CA LYS A 262 -6.46 -19.26 0.52
C LYS A 262 -7.87 -19.80 0.77
N LEU A 263 -8.90 -19.19 0.18
CA LEU A 263 -10.29 -19.62 0.36
C LEU A 263 -10.53 -21.03 -0.22
N ALA A 264 -9.98 -21.31 -1.41
CA ALA A 264 -10.06 -22.63 -2.03
C ALA A 264 -9.31 -23.70 -1.22
N TYR A 265 -8.14 -23.36 -0.66
CA TYR A 265 -7.41 -24.25 0.23
C TYR A 265 -8.20 -24.58 1.51
N ILE A 266 -8.83 -23.56 2.13
CA ILE A 266 -9.73 -23.76 3.28
C ILE A 266 -10.91 -24.67 2.92
N ALA A 267 -11.41 -24.60 1.68
CA ALA A 267 -12.49 -25.45 1.17
C ALA A 267 -12.06 -26.91 0.89
N GLY A 268 -10.79 -27.25 1.15
CA GLY A 268 -10.23 -28.58 0.90
C GLY A 268 -9.88 -28.84 -0.56
N LEU A 269 -9.77 -27.79 -1.40
CA LEU A 269 -9.42 -27.94 -2.81
C LEU A 269 -7.90 -28.00 -2.99
N ASP A 270 -7.41 -28.87 -3.88
CA ASP A 270 -6.03 -28.83 -4.38
C ASP A 270 -5.89 -27.66 -5.35
N VAL A 271 -5.38 -26.54 -4.83
CA VAL A 271 -5.30 -25.25 -5.51
C VAL A 271 -3.87 -24.71 -5.49
N ARG A 272 -3.50 -24.00 -6.55
CA ARG A 272 -2.25 -23.23 -6.62
C ARG A 272 -2.47 -21.86 -7.22
N LYS A 273 -1.68 -20.88 -6.76
CA LYS A 273 -1.57 -19.56 -7.40
C LYS A 273 -0.65 -19.68 -8.60
N VAL A 274 -1.05 -19.13 -9.73
CA VAL A 274 -0.25 -19.07 -10.95
C VAL A 274 0.20 -17.64 -11.20
N VAL A 275 1.48 -17.45 -11.48
CA VAL A 275 2.11 -16.13 -11.62
C VAL A 275 2.82 -16.03 -12.97
N CYS A 276 2.52 -14.95 -13.70
CA CYS A 276 3.16 -14.58 -14.95
C CYS A 276 3.72 -13.16 -14.83
N LYS A 277 4.95 -13.05 -14.32
CA LYS A 277 5.56 -11.74 -13.99
C LYS A 277 5.89 -10.90 -15.21
N GLY A 278 6.37 -11.53 -16.29
CA GLY A 278 6.73 -10.84 -17.53
C GLY A 278 5.53 -10.10 -18.15
N GLU A 279 4.34 -10.68 -18.02
CA GLU A 279 3.11 -10.12 -18.58
C GLU A 279 2.16 -9.56 -17.51
N ASP A 280 2.61 -9.37 -16.27
CA ASP A 280 1.88 -8.72 -15.16
C ASP A 280 0.46 -9.26 -14.93
N HIS A 281 0.36 -10.59 -14.76
CA HIS A 281 -0.91 -11.23 -14.41
C HIS A 281 -0.71 -12.40 -13.45
N GLU A 282 -1.71 -12.60 -12.59
CA GLU A 282 -1.78 -13.70 -11.63
C GLU A 282 -3.20 -14.26 -11.64
N TRP A 283 -3.31 -15.59 -11.55
CA TRP A 283 -4.57 -16.35 -11.54
C TRP A 283 -4.38 -17.63 -10.73
N ASN A 284 -5.29 -18.61 -10.88
CA ASN A 284 -5.27 -19.83 -10.08
C ASN A 284 -5.44 -21.08 -10.97
N GLU A 285 -5.01 -22.23 -10.45
CA GLU A 285 -5.42 -23.54 -10.96
C GLU A 285 -5.97 -24.39 -9.81
N VAL A 286 -7.06 -25.10 -10.09
CA VAL A 286 -7.67 -26.07 -9.15
C VAL A 286 -7.67 -27.45 -9.80
N LYS A 287 -7.19 -28.47 -9.08
CA LYS A 287 -7.23 -29.85 -9.56
C LYS A 287 -8.62 -30.44 -9.38
N ILE A 288 -9.28 -30.78 -10.48
CA ILE A 288 -10.62 -31.40 -10.52
C ILE A 288 -10.53 -32.60 -11.46
N ASN A 289 -10.93 -33.79 -11.00
CA ASN A 289 -10.88 -35.04 -11.78
C ASN A 289 -9.50 -35.27 -12.43
N ASN A 290 -8.41 -35.09 -11.67
CA ASN A 290 -7.01 -35.16 -12.12
C ASN A 290 -6.59 -34.16 -13.21
N ARG A 291 -7.44 -33.21 -13.58
CA ARG A 291 -7.11 -32.10 -14.48
C ARG A 291 -6.93 -30.82 -13.66
N GLN A 292 -5.84 -30.10 -13.93
CA GLN A 292 -5.65 -28.74 -13.41
C GLN A 292 -6.50 -27.77 -14.27
N ILE A 293 -7.54 -27.21 -13.66
CA ILE A 293 -8.51 -26.28 -14.26
C ILE A 293 -8.04 -24.85 -14.06
N VAL A 294 -7.99 -24.06 -15.14
CA VAL A 294 -7.60 -22.65 -15.06
C VAL A 294 -8.78 -21.84 -14.54
N VAL A 295 -8.56 -21.09 -13.46
CA VAL A 295 -9.56 -20.23 -12.85
C VAL A 295 -8.98 -18.83 -12.64
N ASP A 296 -9.75 -17.78 -12.94
CA ASP A 296 -9.31 -16.40 -12.74
C ASP A 296 -10.40 -15.60 -11.99
N PRO A 297 -10.24 -15.38 -10.67
CA PRO A 297 -11.19 -14.61 -9.87
C PRO A 297 -11.34 -13.15 -10.35
N THR A 298 -10.40 -12.59 -11.12
CA THR A 298 -10.55 -11.24 -11.68
C THR A 298 -11.43 -11.19 -12.92
N ALA A 299 -11.68 -12.34 -13.56
CA ALA A 299 -12.46 -12.44 -14.79
C ALA A 299 -13.95 -12.66 -14.56
N VAL A 300 -14.39 -12.81 -13.30
CA VAL A 300 -15.79 -13.06 -12.93
C VAL A 300 -16.64 -11.81 -13.19
N ASN A 301 -17.70 -12.00 -13.98
CA ASN A 301 -18.70 -10.99 -14.31
C ASN A 301 -20.00 -11.72 -14.70
N LEU A 302 -20.77 -12.15 -13.71
CA LEU A 302 -21.93 -13.00 -13.93
C LEU A 302 -23.12 -12.23 -14.53
N PRO A 303 -23.94 -12.87 -15.37
CA PRO A 303 -23.81 -14.26 -15.86
C PRO A 303 -22.83 -14.42 -17.05
N LYS A 304 -22.20 -13.34 -17.53
CA LYS A 304 -21.42 -13.32 -18.77
C LYS A 304 -20.14 -14.15 -18.71
N LYS A 305 -19.44 -14.13 -17.56
CA LYS A 305 -18.18 -14.85 -17.35
C LYS A 305 -18.10 -15.36 -15.93
N THR A 306 -17.85 -16.66 -15.78
CA THR A 306 -17.70 -17.32 -14.48
C THR A 306 -16.27 -17.28 -13.95
N GLY A 307 -15.28 -17.00 -14.82
CA GLY A 307 -13.86 -17.16 -14.48
C GLY A 307 -13.43 -18.61 -14.31
N PHE A 308 -14.28 -19.59 -14.65
CA PHE A 308 -14.02 -21.03 -14.49
C PHE A 308 -13.64 -21.71 -15.82
N ASP A 309 -12.73 -22.68 -15.75
CA ASP A 309 -12.19 -23.46 -16.89
C ASP A 309 -11.83 -22.59 -18.09
N LEU A 310 -11.07 -21.53 -17.83
CA LEU A 310 -10.58 -20.65 -18.88
C LEU A 310 -9.69 -21.43 -19.85
N PRO A 311 -9.76 -21.14 -21.16
CA PRO A 311 -8.94 -21.85 -22.14
C PRO A 311 -7.46 -21.57 -21.86
N ARG A 312 -6.58 -22.53 -22.15
CA ARG A 312 -5.14 -22.42 -21.85
C ARG A 312 -4.47 -21.19 -22.48
N ASN A 313 -4.97 -20.74 -23.64
CA ASN A 313 -4.49 -19.55 -24.33
C ASN A 313 -5.14 -18.23 -23.87
N PHE A 314 -5.93 -18.22 -22.78
CA PHE A 314 -6.63 -16.99 -22.34
C PHE A 314 -5.66 -15.84 -22.07
N MET A 315 -4.45 -16.14 -21.57
CA MET A 315 -3.43 -15.13 -21.30
C MET A 315 -2.85 -14.54 -22.60
N GLU A 316 -2.65 -15.37 -23.62
CA GLU A 316 -2.22 -14.92 -24.95
C GLU A 316 -3.27 -14.01 -25.60
N GLU A 317 -4.56 -14.36 -25.48
CA GLU A 317 -5.66 -13.51 -25.94
C GLU A 317 -5.78 -12.21 -25.13
N LYS A 318 -5.53 -12.26 -23.81
CA LYS A 318 -5.49 -11.07 -22.97
C LYS A 318 -4.39 -10.10 -23.42
N ILE A 319 -3.18 -10.60 -23.63
CA ILE A 319 -2.03 -9.80 -24.09
C ILE A 319 -2.33 -9.13 -25.44
N LYS A 320 -2.87 -9.91 -26.39
CA LYS A 320 -3.32 -9.40 -27.69
C LYS A 320 -4.37 -8.30 -27.54
N GLY A 321 -5.37 -8.50 -26.68
CA GLY A 321 -6.39 -7.50 -26.37
C GLY A 321 -5.81 -6.21 -25.80
N ASP A 322 -4.89 -6.32 -24.85
CA ASP A 322 -4.23 -5.17 -24.21
C ASP A 322 -3.38 -4.38 -25.19
N LEU A 323 -2.59 -5.05 -26.03
CA LEU A 323 -1.76 -4.40 -27.05
C LEU A 323 -2.60 -3.67 -28.11
N LYS A 324 -3.72 -4.28 -28.53
CA LYS A 324 -4.66 -3.63 -29.43
C LYS A 324 -5.27 -2.39 -28.79
N LYS A 325 -5.75 -2.50 -27.54
CA LYS A 325 -6.41 -1.39 -26.82
C LYS A 325 -5.46 -0.23 -26.54
N SER A 326 -4.24 -0.52 -26.06
CA SER A 326 -3.32 0.52 -25.56
C SER A 326 -2.34 1.06 -26.60
N LYS A 327 -1.99 0.27 -27.63
CA LYS A 327 -0.99 0.66 -28.63
C LYS A 327 -1.50 0.59 -30.08
N GLY A 328 -2.76 0.18 -30.30
CA GLY A 328 -3.28 -0.06 -31.65
C GLY A 328 -2.63 -1.24 -32.38
N ILE A 329 -1.80 -2.03 -31.69
CA ILE A 329 -1.05 -3.14 -32.30
C ILE A 329 -1.98 -4.35 -32.44
N VAL A 330 -2.25 -4.76 -33.68
CA VAL A 330 -3.06 -5.94 -33.97
C VAL A 330 -2.15 -7.15 -34.15
N LEU A 331 -2.13 -8.03 -33.16
CA LEU A 331 -1.42 -9.31 -33.25
C LEU A 331 -2.38 -10.44 -33.64
N LYS A 332 -1.85 -11.43 -34.37
CA LYS A 332 -2.57 -12.71 -34.58
C LYS A 332 -2.72 -13.47 -33.26
N LYS A 333 -1.66 -13.46 -32.44
CA LYS A 333 -1.54 -14.18 -31.17
C LYS A 333 -0.66 -13.39 -30.19
N GLY A 334 -0.98 -13.40 -28.89
CA GLY A 334 -0.08 -12.92 -27.84
C GLY A 334 0.95 -13.99 -27.47
N ASN A 335 1.99 -13.61 -26.73
CA ASN A 335 3.03 -14.54 -26.27
C ASN A 335 3.19 -14.47 -24.75
N VAL A 336 3.28 -15.63 -24.10
CA VAL A 336 3.53 -15.74 -22.65
C VAL A 336 4.99 -16.08 -22.42
N SER A 337 5.66 -15.39 -21.49
CA SER A 337 7.10 -15.57 -21.30
C SER A 337 7.46 -16.76 -20.41
N TYR A 338 7.10 -16.65 -19.13
CA TYR A 338 7.39 -17.61 -18.09
C TYR A 338 6.25 -17.61 -17.08
N VAL A 339 5.81 -18.81 -16.71
CA VAL A 339 4.70 -19.02 -15.78
C VAL A 339 5.11 -20.04 -14.74
N TYR A 340 4.88 -19.71 -13.47
CA TYR A 340 5.12 -20.64 -12.39
C TYR A 340 3.95 -20.69 -11.41
N ALA A 341 3.76 -21.84 -10.77
CA ALA A 341 2.79 -22.04 -9.71
C ALA A 341 3.43 -21.97 -8.32
N ILE A 342 2.65 -21.52 -7.34
CA ILE A 342 2.95 -21.54 -5.91
C ILE A 342 1.77 -22.22 -5.19
N TYR A 343 2.05 -23.24 -4.40
CA TYR A 343 1.04 -23.88 -3.54
C TYR A 343 0.90 -23.12 -2.21
N PRO A 344 -0.30 -23.08 -1.61
CA PRO A 344 -0.55 -22.38 -0.35
C PRO A 344 0.34 -22.89 0.80
N ASN A 345 0.74 -24.16 0.78
CA ASN A 345 1.56 -24.79 1.82
C ASN A 345 3.06 -24.82 1.47
N ALA A 346 3.44 -24.47 0.23
CA ALA A 346 4.84 -24.51 -0.18
C ALA A 346 5.51 -23.21 0.26
N THR A 347 6.45 -23.31 1.21
CA THR A 347 7.09 -22.13 1.78
C THR A 347 7.90 -21.35 0.74
N LYS A 348 8.44 -21.98 -0.33
CA LYS A 348 9.16 -21.28 -1.42
C LYS A 348 9.14 -21.96 -2.80
N ASP A 349 8.58 -23.15 -2.96
CA ASP A 349 8.76 -23.91 -4.20
C ASP A 349 7.88 -23.36 -5.33
N LYS A 350 8.56 -22.78 -6.31
CA LYS A 350 7.95 -22.38 -7.59
C LYS A 350 8.04 -23.56 -8.53
N ILE A 351 6.90 -23.99 -9.08
CA ILE A 351 6.87 -25.03 -10.10
C ILE A 351 6.72 -24.35 -11.46
N ASP A 352 7.68 -24.53 -12.34
CA ASP A 352 7.56 -24.09 -13.73
C ASP A 352 6.42 -24.85 -14.41
N ILE A 353 5.45 -24.09 -14.90
CA ILE A 353 4.29 -24.61 -15.62
C ILE A 353 4.07 -23.89 -16.95
N THR A 354 5.12 -23.26 -17.47
CA THR A 354 5.09 -22.47 -18.72
C THR A 354 4.55 -23.28 -19.89
N TYR A 355 4.91 -24.58 -19.97
CA TYR A 355 4.43 -25.52 -21.01
C TYR A 355 2.90 -25.64 -21.11
N ARG A 356 2.15 -25.26 -20.06
CA ARG A 356 0.69 -25.33 -20.06
C ARG A 356 0.05 -24.16 -20.80
N TYR A 357 0.76 -23.05 -20.95
CA TYR A 357 0.22 -21.77 -21.43
C TYR A 357 0.80 -21.33 -22.76
N THR A 358 1.93 -21.91 -23.19
CA THR A 358 2.57 -21.58 -24.46
C THR A 358 3.54 -22.69 -24.87
N ASN A 359 3.97 -22.66 -26.13
CA ASN A 359 5.00 -23.54 -26.64
C ASN A 359 6.38 -23.06 -26.17
N LEU A 360 7.26 -23.99 -25.83
CA LEU A 360 8.56 -23.68 -25.25
C LEU A 360 9.70 -23.69 -26.26
N THR A 361 10.70 -22.89 -25.97
CA THR A 361 11.97 -22.80 -26.70
C THR A 361 13.12 -22.79 -25.71
N ASN A 362 14.15 -23.60 -25.99
CA ASN A 362 15.38 -23.59 -25.21
C ASN A 362 16.30 -22.49 -25.73
N VAL A 363 16.57 -21.48 -24.91
CA VAL A 363 17.42 -20.35 -25.26
C VAL A 363 18.74 -20.46 -24.51
N THR A 364 19.80 -20.80 -25.23
CA THR A 364 21.16 -20.85 -24.68
C THR A 364 21.81 -19.48 -24.84
N VAL A 365 22.01 -18.80 -23.72
CA VAL A 365 22.74 -17.54 -23.63
C VAL A 365 24.22 -17.84 -23.45
N ILE A 366 25.05 -17.23 -24.30
CA ILE A 366 26.50 -17.36 -24.33
C ILE A 366 27.09 -15.99 -24.05
N THR A 367 27.82 -15.83 -22.95
CA THR A 367 28.47 -14.57 -22.58
C THR A 367 29.95 -14.61 -22.95
N ILE A 368 30.42 -13.60 -23.67
CA ILE A 368 31.82 -13.45 -24.08
C ILE A 368 32.37 -12.08 -23.68
N ASP A 369 33.67 -11.96 -23.44
CA ASP A 369 34.35 -10.69 -23.21
C ASP A 369 34.72 -9.97 -24.53
N SER A 370 35.46 -8.87 -24.42
CA SER A 370 35.97 -8.09 -25.56
C SER A 370 36.94 -8.87 -26.46
N ASN A 371 37.55 -9.93 -25.96
CA ASN A 371 38.48 -10.81 -26.68
C ASN A 371 37.77 -12.08 -27.21
N CYS A 372 36.43 -12.09 -27.21
CA CYS A 372 35.60 -13.23 -27.58
C CYS A 372 35.83 -14.48 -26.72
N GLN A 373 36.37 -14.33 -25.51
CA GLN A 373 36.56 -15.44 -24.57
C GLN A 373 35.29 -15.65 -23.73
N PRO A 374 34.86 -16.89 -23.48
CA PRO A 374 33.67 -17.15 -22.68
C PRO A 374 33.82 -16.67 -21.22
N MET A 375 32.77 -16.05 -20.69
CA MET A 375 32.74 -15.54 -19.32
C MET A 375 31.86 -16.40 -18.41
N ALA A 376 32.48 -17.13 -17.48
CA ALA A 376 31.78 -17.89 -16.45
C ALA A 376 31.24 -17.02 -15.31
N ASN A 377 30.29 -17.54 -14.52
CA ASN A 377 29.71 -16.89 -13.34
C ASN A 377 29.08 -15.51 -13.64
N VAL A 378 28.54 -15.34 -14.85
CA VAL A 378 27.78 -14.14 -15.23
C VAL A 378 26.31 -14.38 -14.88
N THR A 379 25.72 -13.45 -14.14
CA THR A 379 24.29 -13.50 -13.82
C THR A 379 23.49 -12.99 -15.00
N ILE A 380 22.53 -13.78 -15.48
CA ILE A 380 21.64 -13.42 -16.58
C ILE A 380 20.21 -13.25 -16.07
N TYR A 381 19.57 -12.17 -16.48
CA TYR A 381 18.16 -11.85 -16.24
C TYR A 381 17.41 -11.83 -17.56
N VAL A 382 16.19 -12.35 -17.57
CA VAL A 382 15.31 -12.34 -18.75
C VAL A 382 14.19 -11.32 -18.55
N LEU A 383 14.16 -10.31 -19.43
CA LEU A 383 13.11 -9.28 -19.49
C LEU A 383 12.18 -9.57 -20.68
N SER A 384 10.87 -9.59 -20.46
CA SER A 384 9.86 -9.74 -21.51
C SER A 384 9.37 -8.37 -22.00
N HIS A 385 9.12 -8.26 -23.30
CA HIS A 385 8.45 -7.14 -23.97
C HIS A 385 7.09 -7.54 -24.55
N ASN A 386 6.56 -8.71 -24.17
CA ASN A 386 5.36 -9.28 -24.81
C ASN A 386 4.07 -8.51 -24.54
N ARG A 387 4.04 -7.59 -23.55
CA ARG A 387 2.84 -6.81 -23.18
C ARG A 387 3.11 -5.30 -23.25
N LEU A 388 2.57 -4.52 -22.32
CA LEU A 388 2.56 -3.04 -22.39
C LEU A 388 3.92 -2.42 -22.08
N ILE A 389 4.60 -2.94 -21.06
CA ILE A 389 5.89 -2.45 -20.57
C ILE A 389 6.88 -3.60 -20.42
N THR A 390 8.17 -3.31 -20.55
CA THR A 390 9.23 -4.29 -20.31
C THR A 390 9.24 -4.71 -18.85
N ARG A 391 9.24 -6.03 -18.58
CA ARG A 391 9.22 -6.55 -17.20
C ARG A 391 10.14 -7.73 -17.03
N TYR A 392 10.69 -7.84 -15.82
CA TYR A 392 11.43 -9.02 -15.41
C TYR A 392 10.50 -10.23 -15.30
N THR A 393 10.85 -11.30 -16.01
CA THR A 393 10.06 -12.55 -16.06
C THR A 393 10.09 -13.34 -14.75
N GLY A 394 11.06 -13.06 -13.88
CA GLY A 394 11.35 -13.89 -12.71
C GLY A 394 12.49 -14.88 -12.91
N LEU A 395 12.94 -15.08 -14.16
CA LEU A 395 14.03 -15.99 -14.51
C LEU A 395 15.41 -15.36 -14.33
N LYS A 396 16.24 -16.03 -13.55
CA LYS A 396 17.65 -15.71 -13.30
C LYS A 396 18.49 -16.95 -13.53
N GLY A 397 19.58 -16.81 -14.28
CA GLY A 397 20.56 -17.85 -14.54
C GLY A 397 21.96 -17.40 -14.19
N ILE A 398 22.88 -18.34 -13.99
CA ILE A 398 24.32 -18.07 -13.86
C ILE A 398 25.04 -18.91 -14.91
N THR A 399 25.94 -18.30 -15.67
CA THR A 399 26.71 -19.02 -16.69
C THR A 399 27.71 -19.98 -16.08
N ASN A 400 27.86 -21.14 -16.70
CA ASN A 400 28.84 -22.16 -16.32
C ASN A 400 30.27 -21.79 -16.76
N ASN A 401 31.23 -22.69 -16.57
CA ASN A 401 32.64 -22.49 -16.96
C ASN A 401 32.86 -22.23 -18.46
N THR A 402 31.90 -22.59 -19.32
CA THR A 402 31.94 -22.32 -20.76
C THR A 402 31.22 -21.02 -21.15
N GLY A 403 30.82 -20.21 -20.17
CA GLY A 403 30.08 -18.96 -20.37
C GLY A 403 28.65 -19.17 -20.87
N LYS A 404 28.04 -20.33 -20.59
CA LYS A 404 26.69 -20.66 -21.10
C LYS A 404 25.66 -20.85 -19.98
N HIS A 405 24.43 -20.44 -20.25
CA HIS A 405 23.24 -20.79 -19.47
C HIS A 405 22.05 -21.00 -20.39
N THR A 406 21.20 -22.00 -20.14
CA THR A 406 20.01 -22.26 -20.96
C THR A 406 18.73 -21.99 -20.17
N PHE A 407 17.84 -21.19 -20.75
CA PHE A 407 16.48 -20.99 -20.25
C PHE A 407 15.48 -21.75 -21.11
N THR A 408 14.39 -22.22 -20.52
CA THR A 408 13.24 -22.78 -21.26
C THR A 408 12.08 -21.80 -21.09
N ILE A 409 11.72 -21.08 -22.16
CA ILE A 409 10.74 -19.97 -22.13
C ILE A 409 9.79 -20.02 -23.32
N GLY A 410 8.67 -19.31 -23.27
CA GLY A 410 7.77 -19.15 -24.40
C GLY A 410 8.32 -18.27 -25.52
N GLY A 411 7.60 -18.21 -26.64
CA GLY A 411 7.90 -17.27 -27.74
C GLY A 411 7.78 -15.80 -27.32
N GLY A 412 8.14 -14.87 -28.21
CA GLY A 412 7.96 -13.43 -27.98
C GLY A 412 9.21 -12.58 -28.09
N ASP A 413 9.17 -11.37 -27.53
CA ASP A 413 10.24 -10.37 -27.60
C ASP A 413 10.89 -10.19 -26.23
N TYR A 414 12.22 -10.31 -26.18
CA TYR A 414 12.99 -10.43 -24.95
C TYR A 414 14.23 -9.55 -24.96
N THR A 415 14.59 -9.01 -23.79
CA THR A 415 15.96 -8.56 -23.52
C THR A 415 16.62 -9.50 -22.52
N PHE A 416 17.75 -10.08 -22.92
CA PHE A 416 18.65 -10.77 -22.02
C PHE A 416 19.66 -9.77 -21.48
N LYS A 417 19.73 -9.64 -20.16
CA LYS A 417 20.64 -8.73 -19.46
C LYS A 417 21.63 -9.56 -18.65
N ALA A 418 22.91 -9.31 -18.80
CA ALA A 418 23.99 -10.02 -18.15
C ALA A 418 24.83 -9.07 -17.28
N GLU A 419 25.17 -9.51 -16.06
CA GLU A 419 25.94 -8.73 -15.08
C GLU A 419 26.99 -9.60 -14.38
N LYS A 420 28.21 -9.08 -14.24
CA LYS A 420 29.29 -9.68 -13.43
C LYS A 420 30.25 -8.59 -12.94
N GLY A 421 30.13 -8.17 -11.68
CA GLY A 421 30.94 -7.06 -11.13
C GLY A 421 30.71 -5.78 -11.94
N ASP A 422 31.78 -5.24 -12.53
CA ASP A 422 31.74 -4.07 -13.41
C ASP A 422 31.42 -4.39 -14.88
N TRP A 423 31.20 -5.67 -15.21
CA TRP A 423 30.83 -6.08 -16.57
C TRP A 423 29.32 -6.10 -16.75
N TYR A 424 28.88 -5.62 -17.91
CA TYR A 424 27.49 -5.54 -18.35
C TYR A 424 27.37 -5.94 -19.81
N GLY A 425 26.29 -6.63 -20.15
CA GLY A 425 25.91 -6.88 -21.54
C GLY A 425 24.41 -7.03 -21.66
N GLU A 426 23.83 -6.56 -22.76
CA GLU A 426 22.42 -6.83 -23.05
C GLU A 426 22.18 -7.07 -24.53
N LYS A 427 21.18 -7.89 -24.84
CA LYS A 427 20.73 -8.10 -26.22
C LYS A 427 19.23 -8.34 -26.24
N ARG A 428 18.56 -7.61 -27.14
CA ARG A 428 17.16 -7.83 -27.46
C ARG A 428 17.04 -8.82 -28.62
N ILE A 429 16.11 -9.77 -28.51
CA ILE A 429 15.80 -10.76 -29.55
C ILE A 429 14.29 -10.94 -29.67
N SER A 430 13.84 -11.44 -30.82
CA SER A 430 12.49 -11.95 -31.00
C SER A 430 12.56 -13.46 -31.29
N LEU A 431 11.75 -14.23 -30.58
CA LEU A 431 11.66 -15.68 -30.63
C LEU A 431 10.30 -16.07 -31.20
N SER A 432 10.29 -16.92 -32.22
CA SER A 432 9.07 -17.62 -32.61
C SER A 432 8.81 -18.79 -31.68
N GLU A 433 7.54 -19.08 -31.42
CA GLU A 433 7.14 -20.33 -30.77
C GLU A 433 7.60 -21.55 -31.58
N ASN A 434 7.81 -22.69 -30.90
CA ASN A 434 8.20 -23.98 -31.48
C ASN A 434 9.64 -24.08 -32.02
N LEU A 435 10.50 -23.11 -31.76
CA LEU A 435 11.93 -23.32 -31.96
C LEU A 435 12.44 -24.29 -30.88
N LEU A 436 13.04 -25.41 -31.28
CA LEU A 436 13.62 -26.36 -30.34
C LEU A 436 14.77 -25.71 -29.55
N GLN A 437 15.58 -24.90 -30.23
CA GLN A 437 16.74 -24.24 -29.65
C GLN A 437 17.04 -22.89 -30.33
N HIS A 438 17.52 -21.93 -29.54
CA HIS A 438 18.03 -20.64 -30.02
C HIS A 438 19.27 -20.22 -29.23
N ASN A 439 20.31 -19.70 -29.90
CA ASN A 439 21.54 -19.27 -29.25
C ASN A 439 21.65 -17.74 -29.23
N VAL A 440 21.94 -17.16 -28.07
CA VAL A 440 22.06 -15.71 -27.85
C VAL A 440 23.46 -15.39 -27.37
N ILE A 441 24.27 -14.76 -28.23
CA ILE A 441 25.60 -14.26 -27.83
C ILE A 441 25.44 -12.86 -27.22
N LEU A 442 25.90 -12.72 -25.97
CA LEU A 442 26.02 -11.46 -25.22
C LEU A 442 27.49 -11.07 -25.11
N SER A 443 27.87 -9.99 -25.77
CA SER A 443 29.17 -9.35 -25.57
C SER A 443 29.13 -8.52 -24.29
N MET A 444 30.04 -8.82 -23.38
CA MET A 444 30.20 -8.13 -22.10
C MET A 444 31.22 -7.01 -22.26
N GLU A 445 30.87 -5.83 -21.75
CA GLU A 445 31.72 -4.65 -21.70
C GLU A 445 31.71 -4.07 -20.30
N THR A 446 32.67 -3.21 -19.94
CA THR A 446 32.62 -2.53 -18.65
C THR A 446 31.39 -1.61 -18.60
N LYS A 447 30.78 -1.43 -17.43
CA LYS A 447 29.63 -0.54 -17.24
C LYS A 447 29.92 0.89 -17.68
N GLN A 448 31.17 1.34 -17.54
CA GLN A 448 31.62 2.64 -18.03
C GLN A 448 31.52 2.71 -19.56
N ASN A 449 32.13 1.76 -20.27
CA ASN A 449 32.09 1.72 -21.73
C ASN A 449 30.65 1.57 -22.24
N TYR A 450 29.84 0.74 -21.55
CA TYR A 450 28.43 0.58 -21.85
C TYR A 450 27.64 1.90 -21.71
N ALA A 451 27.87 2.64 -20.63
CA ALA A 451 27.23 3.92 -20.38
C ALA A 451 27.63 4.99 -21.41
N GLU A 452 28.90 5.01 -21.82
CA GLU A 452 29.42 5.90 -22.86
C GLU A 452 28.74 5.61 -24.22
N LYS A 453 28.65 4.33 -24.59
CA LYS A 453 27.95 3.90 -25.82
C LYS A 453 26.46 4.23 -25.82
N ILE A 454 25.79 4.15 -24.66
CA ILE A 454 24.41 4.63 -24.53
C ILE A 454 24.36 6.14 -24.75
N ARG A 455 25.26 6.90 -24.12
CA ARG A 455 25.32 8.36 -24.26
C ARG A 455 25.51 8.76 -25.72
N GLU A 456 26.45 8.14 -26.43
CA GLU A 456 26.68 8.36 -27.86
C GLU A 456 25.42 8.09 -28.70
N ARG A 457 24.71 6.98 -28.44
CA ARG A 457 23.45 6.66 -29.13
C ARG A 457 22.36 7.69 -28.86
N VAL A 458 22.28 8.23 -27.65
CA VAL A 458 21.33 9.29 -27.30
C VAL A 458 21.66 10.57 -28.04
N VAL A 459 22.95 10.96 -28.07
CA VAL A 459 23.43 12.15 -28.81
C VAL A 459 23.13 12.01 -30.31
N MET A 460 23.48 10.88 -30.93
CA MET A 460 23.19 10.63 -32.35
C MET A 460 21.68 10.70 -32.66
N ARG A 461 20.81 10.21 -31.76
CA ARG A 461 19.35 10.32 -31.95
C ARG A 461 18.86 11.75 -31.84
N GLN A 462 19.41 12.54 -30.93
CA GLN A 462 19.07 13.95 -30.78
C GLN A 462 19.48 14.74 -32.03
N GLU A 463 20.69 14.50 -32.54
CA GLU A 463 21.17 15.12 -33.79
C GLU A 463 20.29 14.74 -34.98
N LEU A 464 19.89 13.48 -35.11
CA LEU A 464 18.97 13.04 -36.17
C LEU A 464 17.60 13.73 -36.09
N ILE A 465 17.05 13.90 -34.88
CA ILE A 465 15.79 14.62 -34.68
C ILE A 465 15.94 16.10 -35.07
N ILE A 466 17.04 16.74 -34.67
CA ILE A 466 17.32 18.14 -35.03
C ILE A 466 17.42 18.30 -36.56
N GLN A 467 18.13 17.39 -37.23
CA GLN A 467 18.23 17.39 -38.69
C GLN A 467 16.86 17.22 -39.37
N LEU A 468 16.02 16.31 -38.87
CA LEU A 468 14.66 16.12 -39.40
C LEU A 468 13.78 17.36 -39.21
N ILE A 469 13.85 18.02 -38.05
CA ILE A 469 13.12 19.26 -37.78
C ILE A 469 13.61 20.38 -38.71
N GLY A 470 14.94 20.52 -38.89
CA GLY A 470 15.52 21.50 -39.79
C GLY A 470 15.09 21.34 -41.25
N ILE A 471 15.02 20.10 -41.74
CA ILE A 471 14.52 19.81 -43.10
C ILE A 471 13.04 20.19 -43.23
N THR A 472 12.20 19.85 -42.24
CA THR A 472 10.78 20.23 -42.30
C THR A 472 10.58 21.74 -42.25
N GLY A 473 11.38 22.47 -41.46
CA GLY A 473 11.31 23.93 -41.37
C GLY A 473 11.80 24.66 -42.63
N ALA A 474 12.56 24.00 -43.51
CA ALA A 474 12.97 24.55 -44.80
C ALA A 474 12.00 24.24 -45.95
N ILE A 475 11.06 23.31 -45.74
CA ILE A 475 10.03 22.92 -46.72
C ILE A 475 8.74 23.75 -46.55
N PHE A 476 8.53 24.34 -45.37
CA PHE A 476 7.50 25.35 -45.09
C PHE A 476 8.07 26.76 -45.30
#